data_AF-A0A1J3GFB9-F1
#
_entry.id   AF-A0A1J3GFB9-F1
#
_cell.length_a   1.000
_cell.length_b   1.000
_cell.length_c   1.000
_cell.angle_alpha   90.00
_cell.angle_beta   90.00
_cell.angle_gamma   90.00
#
_symmetry.space_group_name_H-M   'P 1'
#
loop_
_entity.id
_entity.type
_entity.pdbx_description
1 polymer ?
#
loop_
_entity_poly.entity_id
_entity_poly.type
_entity_poly.pdbx_seq_one_letter_code
_entity_poly.pdbx_strand_id
1 'polypeptide(L)'
;ARLSAVYGGTYMLNKPECKVEFDSSGKAIGVTSAGETAKCKKVVCDPSYLSDKVKKVGKVIRAVCIMSHPIPDTSDAHSVQIILPQKQLGRKSDMYLFCCSYAHNVAPKGKYIAFVSAEAETDNPEEELKPGIELLGPIDEIFYHSYDTYAPTNNPEEDNCFISATYDATTHFEGTLLDVLEMYTKITGKTLDLS
;
A
#
# COMPACT_ATOMS: atom_id res chain seq x y z
N ALA A 1 13.06 3.49 7.55
CA ALA A 1 13.83 2.68 8.53
C ALA A 1 15.18 3.31 8.89
N ARG A 2 16.19 3.29 8.00
CA ARG A 2 17.55 3.76 8.33
C ARG A 2 17.61 5.19 8.90
N LEU A 3 16.89 6.14 8.31
CA LEU A 3 16.87 7.53 8.79
C LEU A 3 16.43 7.61 10.26
N SER A 4 15.35 6.93 10.65
CA SER A 4 14.90 6.89 12.05
C SER A 4 15.95 6.26 12.97
N ALA A 5 16.67 5.22 12.52
CA ALA A 5 17.74 4.61 13.30
C ALA A 5 18.93 5.56 13.54
N VAL A 6 19.26 6.43 12.58
CA VAL A 6 20.27 7.48 12.75
C VAL A 6 19.90 8.41 13.92
N TYR A 7 18.62 8.65 14.14
CA TYR A 7 18.09 9.47 15.24
C TYR A 7 17.71 8.65 16.47
N GLY A 8 18.23 7.42 16.62
CA GLY A 8 18.04 6.58 17.81
C GLY A 8 16.84 5.64 17.79
N GLY A 9 16.11 5.55 16.67
CA GLY A 9 15.04 4.59 16.48
C GLY A 9 15.54 3.14 16.44
N THR A 10 14.80 2.22 17.05
CA THR A 10 15.10 0.78 16.99
C THR A 10 14.03 0.07 16.18
N TYR A 11 14.46 -0.78 15.23
CA TYR A 11 13.56 -1.59 14.41
C TYR A 11 13.63 -3.05 14.85
N MET A 12 12.48 -3.63 15.17
CA MET A 12 12.34 -5.03 15.56
C MET A 12 11.48 -5.74 14.52
N LEU A 13 12.07 -6.72 13.82
CA LEU A 13 11.37 -7.60 12.88
C LEU A 13 11.15 -8.97 13.51
N ASN A 14 10.23 -9.76 12.94
CA ASN A 14 9.87 -11.09 13.46
C ASN A 14 9.45 -11.07 14.94
N LYS A 15 8.70 -10.04 15.33
CA LYS A 15 8.17 -9.88 16.68
C LYS A 15 6.69 -10.26 16.68
N PRO A 16 6.31 -11.44 17.18
CA PRO A 16 4.96 -11.98 17.02
C PRO A 16 3.96 -11.32 17.96
N GLU A 17 2.67 -11.44 17.66
CA GLU A 17 1.57 -11.09 18.60
C GLU A 17 1.67 -9.68 19.19
N CYS A 18 2.05 -8.70 18.37
CA CYS A 18 2.05 -7.30 18.78
C CYS A 18 0.62 -6.84 19.08
N LYS A 19 0.34 -6.56 20.34
CA LYS A 19 -0.96 -6.11 20.83
C LYS A 19 -0.85 -4.72 21.43
N VAL A 20 -1.70 -3.80 21.00
CA VAL A 20 -1.83 -2.48 21.63
C VAL A 20 -2.53 -2.64 22.98
N GLU A 21 -1.92 -2.09 24.02
CA GLU A 21 -2.49 -2.06 25.37
C GLU A 21 -3.19 -0.73 25.62
N PHE A 22 -4.37 -0.80 26.21
CA PHE A 22 -5.22 0.36 26.52
C PHE A 22 -5.47 0.47 28.03
N ASP A 23 -5.60 1.69 28.54
CA ASP A 23 -6.06 1.92 29.91
C ASP A 23 -7.58 1.84 30.04
N SER A 24 -8.10 2.06 31.26
CA SER A 24 -9.55 2.04 31.54
C SER A 24 -10.35 3.13 30.82
N SER A 25 -9.69 4.17 30.29
CA SER A 25 -10.31 5.22 29.48
C SER A 25 -10.30 4.89 27.98
N GLY A 26 -9.69 3.78 27.57
CA GLY A 26 -9.57 3.37 26.16
C GLY A 26 -8.38 4.02 25.44
N LYS A 27 -7.43 4.59 26.18
CA LYS A 27 -6.26 5.28 25.61
C LYS A 27 -5.05 4.36 25.53
N ALA A 28 -4.33 4.39 24.42
CA ALA A 28 -3.14 3.56 24.23
C ALA A 28 -2.03 3.92 25.24
N ILE A 29 -1.48 2.90 25.91
CA ILE A 29 -0.43 3.03 26.94
C ILE A 29 0.84 2.23 26.62
N GLY A 30 0.83 1.39 25.60
CA GLY A 30 1.95 0.55 25.24
C GLY A 30 1.62 -0.47 24.16
N VAL A 31 2.62 -1.24 23.79
CA VAL A 31 2.48 -2.42 22.93
C VAL A 31 3.14 -3.60 23.63
N THR A 32 2.39 -4.69 23.79
CA THR A 32 2.89 -5.96 24.31
C THR A 32 3.21 -6.88 23.16
N SER A 33 4.31 -7.62 23.28
CA SER A 33 4.61 -8.74 22.39
C SER A 33 5.47 -9.75 23.14
N ALA A 34 5.18 -11.05 22.98
CA ALA A 34 5.85 -12.17 23.65
C ALA A 34 6.14 -11.92 25.16
N GLY A 35 5.14 -11.40 25.88
CA GLY A 35 5.21 -11.16 27.33
C GLY A 35 5.92 -9.88 27.77
N GLU A 36 6.53 -9.12 26.85
CA GLU A 36 7.19 -7.85 27.15
C GLU A 36 6.35 -6.67 26.66
N THR A 37 6.25 -5.61 27.47
CA THR A 37 5.49 -4.40 27.12
C THR A 37 6.40 -3.19 27.01
N ALA A 38 6.42 -2.57 25.83
CA ALA A 38 7.01 -1.26 25.61
C ALA A 38 5.94 -0.18 25.86
N LYS A 39 6.15 0.68 26.87
CA LYS A 39 5.21 1.78 27.17
C LYS A 39 5.39 2.93 26.19
N CYS A 40 4.28 3.51 25.75
CA CYS A 40 4.27 4.68 24.87
C CYS A 40 3.03 5.54 25.12
N LYS A 41 3.05 6.77 24.60
CA LYS A 41 1.90 7.68 24.69
C LYS A 41 1.01 7.66 23.46
N LYS A 42 1.54 7.22 22.32
CA LYS A 42 0.90 7.22 21.00
C LYS A 42 1.36 5.99 20.24
N VAL A 43 0.46 5.39 19.48
CA VAL A 43 0.73 4.25 18.62
C VAL A 43 0.43 4.64 17.18
N VAL A 44 1.36 4.35 16.28
CA VAL A 44 1.15 4.45 14.83
C VAL A 44 1.19 3.02 14.27
N CYS A 45 0.19 2.64 13.49
CA CYS A 45 0.11 1.29 12.93
C CYS A 45 -0.68 1.25 11.62
N ASP A 46 -0.57 0.15 10.89
CA ASP A 46 -1.46 -0.14 9.76
C ASP A 46 -2.75 -0.85 10.25
N PRO A 47 -3.78 -0.98 9.40
CA PRO A 47 -5.07 -1.58 9.77
C PRO A 47 -5.01 -2.97 10.39
N SER A 48 -3.98 -3.77 10.10
CA SER A 48 -3.89 -5.16 10.58
C SER A 48 -3.68 -5.27 12.10
N TYR A 49 -3.15 -4.23 12.75
CA TYR A 49 -2.90 -4.24 14.20
C TYR A 49 -4.12 -3.85 15.03
N LEU A 50 -5.10 -3.18 14.44
CA LEU A 50 -6.31 -2.67 15.11
C LEU A 50 -7.54 -2.85 14.21
N SER A 51 -7.83 -4.12 13.88
CA SER A 51 -8.89 -4.49 12.93
C SER A 51 -10.31 -4.08 13.37
N ASP A 52 -10.52 -3.86 14.67
CA ASP A 52 -11.78 -3.38 15.26
C ASP A 52 -11.95 -1.86 15.17
N LYS A 53 -10.90 -1.12 14.81
CA LYS A 53 -10.86 0.34 14.67
C LYS A 53 -10.74 0.82 13.23
N VAL A 54 -11.03 -0.07 12.29
CA VAL A 54 -11.04 0.21 10.85
C VAL A 54 -12.31 -0.32 10.21
N LYS A 55 -12.66 0.22 9.05
CA LYS A 55 -13.72 -0.31 8.19
C LYS A 55 -13.18 -0.64 6.82
N LYS A 56 -13.67 -1.72 6.22
CA LYS A 56 -13.45 -2.01 4.81
C LYS A 56 -14.11 -0.90 3.97
N VAL A 57 -13.35 -0.31 3.06
CA VAL A 57 -13.80 0.75 2.15
C VAL A 57 -13.76 0.34 0.68
N GLY A 58 -13.11 -0.78 0.36
CA GLY A 58 -13.04 -1.30 -0.99
C GLY A 58 -12.20 -2.57 -1.07
N LYS A 59 -11.75 -2.88 -2.29
CA LYS A 59 -10.88 -4.01 -2.61
C LYS A 59 -10.03 -3.61 -3.80
N VAL A 60 -8.74 -3.95 -3.78
CA VAL A 60 -7.82 -3.76 -4.90
C VAL A 60 -7.55 -5.13 -5.52
N ILE A 61 -7.55 -5.17 -6.84
CA ILE A 61 -7.11 -6.33 -7.63
C ILE A 61 -5.82 -5.96 -8.35
N ARG A 62 -4.88 -6.90 -8.38
CA ARG A 62 -3.56 -6.72 -9.00
C ARG A 62 -3.14 -8.00 -9.72
N ALA A 63 -2.63 -7.85 -10.94
CA ALA A 63 -1.89 -8.86 -11.66
C ALA A 63 -0.41 -8.47 -11.69
N VAL A 64 0.46 -9.39 -11.26
CA VAL A 64 1.92 -9.28 -11.42
C VAL A 64 2.31 -10.18 -12.58
N CYS A 65 2.84 -9.60 -13.65
CA CYS A 65 3.16 -10.29 -14.89
C CYS A 65 4.67 -10.28 -15.11
N ILE A 66 5.26 -11.45 -15.37
CA ILE A 66 6.66 -11.58 -15.76
C ILE A 66 6.73 -11.71 -17.27
N MET A 67 7.62 -10.94 -17.89
CA MET A 67 7.76 -10.89 -19.35
C MET A 67 9.24 -10.96 -19.77
N SER A 68 9.47 -11.41 -20.99
CA SER A 68 10.81 -11.48 -21.63
C SER A 68 11.07 -10.38 -22.66
N HIS A 69 10.26 -9.32 -22.68
CA HIS A 69 10.34 -8.24 -23.64
C HIS A 69 9.75 -6.94 -23.05
N PRO A 70 10.08 -5.75 -23.60
CA PRO A 70 9.38 -4.52 -23.25
C PRO A 70 7.91 -4.56 -23.67
N ILE A 71 7.07 -3.74 -23.05
CA ILE A 71 5.67 -3.60 -23.44
C ILE A 71 5.60 -3.07 -24.88
N PRO A 72 4.79 -3.66 -25.77
CA PRO A 72 4.55 -3.14 -27.11
C PRO A 72 4.23 -1.63 -27.13
N ASP A 73 4.62 -0.94 -28.19
CA ASP A 73 4.34 0.50 -28.40
C ASP A 73 4.90 1.45 -27.32
N THR A 74 5.89 1.01 -26.53
CA THR A 74 6.57 1.85 -25.51
C THR A 74 7.98 2.26 -25.89
N SER A 75 8.36 2.17 -27.17
CA SER A 75 9.73 2.47 -27.66
C SER A 75 10.81 1.69 -26.89
N ASP A 76 10.57 0.39 -26.66
CA ASP A 76 11.44 -0.52 -25.92
C ASP A 76 11.83 -0.05 -24.51
N ALA A 77 10.97 0.75 -23.86
CA ALA A 77 11.25 1.33 -22.56
C ALA A 77 11.52 0.26 -21.48
N HIS A 78 12.54 0.49 -20.66
CA HIS A 78 12.87 -0.36 -19.50
C HIS A 78 11.95 -0.17 -18.29
N SER A 79 11.11 0.88 -18.31
CA SER A 79 10.05 1.14 -17.37
C SER A 79 9.02 2.08 -17.97
N VAL A 80 7.76 1.91 -17.62
CA VAL A 80 6.67 2.75 -18.11
C VAL A 80 5.54 2.79 -17.10
N GLN A 81 4.83 3.91 -17.06
CA GLN A 81 3.53 4.03 -16.42
C GLN A 81 2.48 4.28 -17.50
N ILE A 82 1.41 3.49 -17.49
CA ILE A 82 0.26 3.61 -18.38
C ILE A 82 -0.98 3.73 -17.49
N ILE A 83 -1.81 4.73 -17.77
CA ILE A 83 -3.10 4.92 -17.12
C ILE A 83 -4.16 4.60 -18.16
N LEU A 84 -5.10 3.72 -17.81
CA LEU A 84 -6.26 3.41 -18.62
C LEU A 84 -7.47 4.08 -17.94
N PRO A 85 -7.92 5.26 -18.44
CA PRO A 85 -8.98 6.02 -17.80
C PRO A 85 -10.29 5.23 -17.80
N GLN A 86 -11.00 5.26 -16.68
CA GLN A 86 -12.23 4.50 -16.43
C GLN A 86 -13.27 4.62 -17.56
N LYS A 87 -13.41 5.81 -18.15
CA LYS A 87 -14.37 6.08 -19.24
C LYS A 87 -14.06 5.33 -20.53
N GLN A 88 -12.78 5.02 -20.78
CA GLN A 88 -12.36 4.23 -21.95
C GLN A 88 -12.68 2.73 -21.75
N LEU A 89 -12.83 2.31 -20.49
CA LEU A 89 -13.05 0.92 -20.11
C LEU A 89 -14.50 0.64 -19.65
N GLY A 90 -15.35 1.66 -19.58
CA GLY A 90 -16.71 1.51 -19.02
C GLY A 90 -16.71 1.20 -17.51
N ARG A 91 -15.63 1.58 -16.80
CA ARG A 91 -15.43 1.36 -15.37
C ARG A 91 -15.79 2.60 -14.54
N LYS A 92 -15.87 2.43 -13.23
CA LYS A 92 -16.02 3.48 -12.22
C LYS A 92 -14.68 4.01 -11.70
N SER A 93 -13.62 3.22 -11.84
CA SER A 93 -12.26 3.56 -11.42
C SER A 93 -11.26 3.31 -12.54
N ASP A 94 -10.18 4.09 -12.54
CA ASP A 94 -9.11 3.95 -13.51
C ASP A 94 -8.34 2.65 -13.25
N MET A 95 -7.73 2.11 -14.30
CA MET A 95 -6.78 1.02 -14.20
C MET A 95 -5.37 1.56 -14.42
N TYR A 96 -4.44 1.09 -13.61
CA TYR A 96 -3.05 1.49 -13.64
C TYR A 96 -2.18 0.33 -14.07
N LEU A 97 -1.21 0.62 -14.92
CA LEU A 97 -0.20 -0.32 -15.33
C LEU A 97 1.16 0.32 -15.11
N PHE A 98 1.97 -0.29 -14.25
CA PHE A 98 3.37 0.09 -14.05
C PHE A 98 4.28 -1.07 -14.44
N CYS A 99 5.28 -0.80 -15.25
CA CYS A 99 6.28 -1.77 -15.63
C CYS A 99 7.67 -1.26 -15.27
N CYS A 100 8.50 -2.16 -14.78
CA CYS A 100 9.92 -1.98 -14.58
C CYS A 100 10.65 -3.29 -14.95
N SER A 101 11.97 -3.24 -14.99
CA SER A 101 12.75 -4.35 -15.54
C SER A 101 14.07 -4.51 -14.82
N TYR A 102 14.90 -5.43 -15.32
CA TYR A 102 16.28 -5.62 -14.90
C TYR A 102 17.11 -4.32 -14.80
N ALA A 103 16.78 -3.27 -15.56
CA ALA A 103 17.46 -1.98 -15.46
C ALA A 103 17.33 -1.34 -14.06
N HIS A 104 16.31 -1.73 -13.29
CA HIS A 104 16.03 -1.28 -11.93
C HIS A 104 16.48 -2.31 -10.88
N ASN A 105 17.19 -3.37 -11.27
CA ASN A 105 17.65 -4.47 -10.41
C ASN A 105 16.51 -5.21 -9.67
N VAL A 106 15.29 -5.22 -10.23
CA VAL A 106 14.13 -5.94 -9.66
C VAL A 106 13.89 -7.31 -10.31
N ALA A 107 14.58 -7.60 -11.42
CA ALA A 107 14.45 -8.83 -12.19
C ALA A 107 15.79 -9.24 -12.83
N PRO A 108 15.99 -10.52 -13.19
CA PRO A 108 17.15 -10.95 -13.97
C PRO A 108 17.26 -10.25 -15.33
N LYS A 109 18.47 -10.13 -15.88
CA LYS A 109 18.71 -9.51 -17.19
C LYS A 109 17.77 -10.07 -18.28
N GLY A 110 17.13 -9.17 -19.02
CA GLY A 110 16.17 -9.52 -20.06
C GLY A 110 14.73 -9.74 -19.56
N LYS A 111 14.48 -9.68 -18.25
CA LYS A 111 13.14 -9.80 -17.67
C LYS A 111 12.54 -8.46 -17.28
N TYR A 112 11.22 -8.39 -17.44
CA TYR A 112 10.35 -7.28 -17.11
C TYR A 112 9.29 -7.75 -16.12
N ILE A 113 8.87 -6.85 -15.23
CA ILE A 113 7.78 -7.07 -14.28
C ILE A 113 6.77 -5.96 -14.50
N ALA A 114 5.56 -6.33 -14.88
CA ALA A 114 4.43 -5.42 -15.02
C ALA A 114 3.40 -5.67 -13.91
N PHE A 115 2.88 -4.60 -13.35
CA PHE A 115 1.81 -4.58 -12.36
C PHE A 115 0.60 -3.93 -13.01
N VAL A 116 -0.49 -4.69 -13.17
CA VAL A 116 -1.78 -4.14 -13.59
C VAL A 116 -2.68 -4.11 -12.37
N SER A 117 -3.19 -2.94 -11.97
CA SER A 117 -4.05 -2.81 -10.79
C SER A 117 -5.24 -1.89 -11.01
N ALA A 118 -6.33 -2.22 -10.33
CA ALA A 118 -7.56 -1.42 -10.29
C ALA A 118 -8.29 -1.62 -8.96
N GLU A 119 -9.19 -0.71 -8.63
CA GLU A 119 -10.19 -0.96 -7.59
C GLU A 119 -11.21 -1.97 -8.13
N ALA A 120 -11.49 -3.02 -7.37
CA ALA A 120 -12.35 -4.12 -7.80
C ALA A 120 -13.81 -3.67 -7.89
N GLU A 121 -14.46 -3.92 -9.02
CA GLU A 121 -15.90 -3.72 -9.21
C GLU A 121 -16.68 -5.05 -9.13
N THR A 122 -15.96 -6.17 -9.19
CA THR A 122 -16.45 -7.55 -9.12
C THR A 122 -15.49 -8.42 -8.28
N ASP A 123 -15.79 -9.72 -8.16
CA ASP A 123 -14.88 -10.70 -7.55
C ASP A 123 -14.01 -11.45 -8.57
N ASN A 124 -14.03 -11.07 -9.86
CA ASN A 124 -13.26 -11.70 -10.92
C ASN A 124 -12.09 -10.81 -11.41
N PRO A 125 -10.90 -10.90 -10.78
CA PRO A 125 -9.76 -10.06 -11.14
C PRO A 125 -9.26 -10.31 -12.57
N GLU A 126 -9.38 -11.53 -13.09
CA GLU A 126 -8.86 -11.88 -14.43
C GLU A 126 -9.64 -11.14 -15.52
N GLU A 127 -10.96 -11.10 -15.41
CA GLU A 127 -11.82 -10.37 -16.35
C GLU A 127 -11.63 -8.86 -16.24
N GLU A 128 -11.58 -8.33 -15.01
CA GLU A 128 -11.45 -6.88 -14.81
C GLU A 128 -10.11 -6.32 -15.28
N LEU A 129 -9.01 -7.08 -15.09
CA LEU A 129 -7.66 -6.64 -15.47
C LEU A 129 -7.29 -6.97 -16.92
N LYS A 130 -8.12 -7.77 -17.62
CA LYS A 130 -7.89 -8.18 -19.00
C LYS A 130 -7.50 -7.03 -19.95
N PRO A 131 -8.17 -5.86 -19.94
CA PRO A 131 -7.79 -4.75 -20.82
C PRO A 131 -6.34 -4.28 -20.64
N GLY A 132 -5.83 -4.26 -19.41
CA GLY A 132 -4.43 -3.89 -19.13
C GLY A 132 -3.46 -5.02 -19.45
N ILE A 133 -3.87 -6.28 -19.23
CA ILE A 133 -3.07 -7.47 -19.53
C ILE A 133 -2.85 -7.62 -21.04
N GLU A 134 -3.86 -7.34 -21.86
CA GLU A 134 -3.76 -7.43 -23.33
C GLU A 134 -2.73 -6.44 -23.92
N LEU A 135 -2.42 -5.34 -23.22
CA LEU A 135 -1.37 -4.41 -23.63
C LEU A 135 0.05 -5.00 -23.46
N LEU A 136 0.22 -6.02 -22.62
CA LEU A 136 1.54 -6.51 -22.23
C LEU A 136 2.23 -7.36 -23.32
N GLY A 137 1.48 -7.92 -24.27
CA GLY A 137 1.98 -8.93 -25.20
C GLY A 137 2.17 -10.31 -24.53
N PRO A 138 3.06 -11.18 -25.06
CA PRO A 138 3.35 -12.48 -24.44
C PRO A 138 3.82 -12.40 -22.97
N ILE A 139 3.14 -13.14 -22.09
CA ILE A 139 3.46 -13.19 -20.65
C ILE A 139 4.06 -14.56 -20.34
N ASP A 140 5.20 -14.57 -19.64
CA ASP A 140 5.83 -15.81 -19.19
C ASP A 140 5.06 -16.44 -18.04
N GLU A 141 4.64 -15.61 -17.06
CA GLU A 141 3.92 -16.03 -15.86
C GLU A 141 3.06 -14.86 -15.32
N ILE A 142 1.89 -15.17 -14.76
CA ILE A 142 0.97 -14.19 -14.18
C ILE A 142 0.52 -14.62 -12.78
N PHE A 143 0.57 -13.68 -11.84
CA PHE A 143 0.12 -13.87 -10.47
C PHE A 143 -0.99 -12.87 -10.15
N TYR A 144 -2.20 -13.37 -9.96
CA TYR A 144 -3.32 -12.56 -9.49
C TYR A 144 -3.33 -12.51 -7.97
N HIS A 145 -3.54 -11.31 -7.44
CA HIS A 145 -3.72 -11.08 -6.02
C HIS A 145 -4.79 -10.00 -5.81
N SER A 146 -5.52 -10.11 -4.70
CA SER A 146 -6.44 -9.08 -4.27
C SER A 146 -6.34 -8.88 -2.78
N TYR A 147 -6.59 -7.67 -2.33
CA TYR A 147 -6.63 -7.32 -0.91
C TYR A 147 -7.73 -6.30 -0.64
N ASP A 148 -8.33 -6.40 0.53
CA ASP A 148 -9.32 -5.43 0.99
C ASP A 148 -8.63 -4.14 1.42
N THR A 149 -9.25 -3.00 1.12
CA THR A 149 -8.77 -1.69 1.57
C THR A 149 -9.55 -1.24 2.79
N TYR A 150 -8.84 -0.66 3.75
CA TYR A 150 -9.38 -0.21 5.03
C TYR A 150 -9.05 1.25 5.30
N ALA A 151 -9.97 1.93 5.99
CA ALA A 151 -9.80 3.27 6.52
C ALA A 151 -10.06 3.29 8.04
N PRO A 152 -9.35 4.13 8.81
CA PRO A 152 -9.58 4.31 10.24
C PRO A 152 -11.01 4.77 10.54
N THR A 153 -11.57 4.27 11.64
CA THR A 153 -12.87 4.71 12.19
C THR A 153 -12.76 5.26 13.61
N ASN A 154 -11.58 5.18 14.24
CA ASN A 154 -11.36 5.66 15.59
C ASN A 154 -11.21 7.19 15.67
N ASN A 155 -11.39 7.72 16.89
CA ASN A 155 -10.99 9.09 17.21
C ASN A 155 -9.56 9.09 17.80
N PRO A 156 -8.53 9.50 17.05
CA PRO A 156 -7.14 9.47 17.52
C PRO A 156 -6.87 10.43 18.69
N GLU A 157 -7.72 11.43 18.92
CA GLU A 157 -7.59 12.34 20.07
C GLU A 157 -8.03 11.68 21.38
N GLU A 158 -8.93 10.69 21.30
CA GLU A 158 -9.44 9.94 22.44
C GLU A 158 -8.55 8.74 22.78
N ASP A 159 -8.18 7.95 21.76
CA ASP A 159 -7.50 6.67 21.99
C ASP A 159 -5.98 6.69 21.74
N ASN A 160 -5.43 7.80 21.22
CA ASN A 160 -4.02 7.96 20.86
C ASN A 160 -3.48 6.92 19.84
N CYS A 161 -4.37 6.32 19.05
CA CYS A 161 -4.03 5.42 17.97
C CYS A 161 -4.14 6.13 16.61
N PHE A 162 -3.07 6.13 15.84
CA PHE A 162 -3.01 6.73 14.52
C PHE A 162 -2.83 5.62 13.50
N ILE A 163 -3.93 5.27 12.81
CA ILE A 163 -3.97 4.13 11.92
C ILE A 163 -3.91 4.63 10.47
N SER A 164 -2.99 4.10 9.67
CA SER A 164 -2.88 4.46 8.25
C SER A 164 -4.03 3.89 7.44
N ALA A 165 -4.32 4.48 6.28
CA ALA A 165 -5.14 3.84 5.28
C ALA A 165 -4.39 2.67 4.60
N THR A 166 -5.12 1.76 3.97
CA THR A 166 -4.52 0.76 3.07
C THR A 166 -4.13 1.41 1.74
N TYR A 167 -3.03 0.97 1.14
CA TYR A 167 -2.62 1.39 -0.20
C TYR A 167 -3.72 1.18 -1.24
N ASP A 168 -4.03 2.22 -2.01
CA ASP A 168 -4.99 2.16 -3.11
C ASP A 168 -4.40 1.45 -4.36
N ALA A 169 -5.16 1.48 -5.46
CA ALA A 169 -4.78 0.82 -6.71
C ALA A 169 -3.77 1.64 -7.55
N THR A 170 -3.46 2.88 -7.16
CA THR A 170 -2.63 3.78 -7.96
C THR A 170 -1.17 3.32 -7.98
N THR A 171 -0.45 3.68 -9.04
CA THR A 171 0.98 3.34 -9.22
C THR A 171 1.92 4.50 -8.87
N HIS A 172 1.41 5.50 -8.16
CA HIS A 172 2.16 6.63 -7.63
C HIS A 172 1.82 6.85 -6.15
N PHE A 173 2.57 7.72 -5.46
CA PHE A 173 2.50 7.83 -4.00
C PHE A 173 1.68 9.02 -3.49
N GLU A 174 0.87 9.68 -4.33
CA GLU A 174 0.19 10.91 -3.91
C GLU A 174 -0.77 10.68 -2.73
N GLY A 175 -1.68 9.71 -2.86
CA GLY A 175 -2.60 9.36 -1.77
C GLY A 175 -1.87 8.89 -0.50
N THR A 176 -0.79 8.12 -0.67
CA THR A 176 0.07 7.70 0.45
C THR A 176 0.71 8.89 1.17
N LEU A 177 1.22 9.87 0.41
CA LEU A 177 1.84 11.06 0.99
C LEU A 177 0.83 11.91 1.74
N LEU A 178 -0.39 12.06 1.21
CA LEU A 178 -1.47 12.77 1.90
C LEU A 178 -1.80 12.12 3.24
N ASP A 179 -1.92 10.78 3.30
CA ASP A 179 -2.17 10.05 4.55
C ASP A 179 -1.03 10.25 5.57
N VAL A 180 0.23 10.20 5.12
CA VAL A 180 1.41 10.46 5.97
C VAL A 180 1.40 11.88 6.53
N LEU A 181 1.11 12.89 5.71
CA LEU A 181 1.07 14.30 6.12
C LEU A 181 -0.08 14.58 7.09
N GLU A 182 -1.25 13.99 6.85
CA GLU A 182 -2.41 14.08 7.73
C GLU A 182 -2.09 13.44 9.09
N MET A 183 -1.53 12.23 9.12
CA MET A 183 -1.09 11.58 10.34
C MET A 183 -0.06 12.41 11.09
N TYR A 184 0.97 12.92 10.41
CA TYR A 184 1.98 13.77 11.05
C TYR A 184 1.32 14.98 11.74
N THR A 185 0.37 15.62 11.06
CA THR A 185 -0.35 16.78 11.59
C THR A 185 -1.16 16.39 12.83
N LYS A 186 -1.92 15.30 12.77
CA LYS A 186 -2.71 14.78 13.92
C LYS A 186 -1.81 14.37 15.10
N ILE A 187 -0.65 13.76 14.84
CA ILE A 187 0.28 13.32 15.87
C ILE A 187 0.97 14.51 16.54
N THR A 188 1.41 15.50 15.76
CA THR A 188 2.29 16.57 16.27
C THR A 188 1.55 17.87 16.59
N GLY A 189 0.32 18.05 16.09
CA GLY A 189 -0.41 19.30 16.13
C GLY A 189 0.18 20.40 15.23
N LYS A 190 1.05 20.04 14.28
CA LYS A 190 1.76 20.98 13.40
C LYS A 190 1.71 20.51 11.95
N THR A 191 1.58 21.46 11.02
CA THR A 191 1.83 21.19 9.60
C THR A 191 3.30 20.87 9.39
N LEU A 192 3.60 19.86 8.58
CA LEU A 192 4.98 19.53 8.22
C LEU A 192 5.57 20.65 7.35
N ASP A 193 6.66 21.24 7.82
CA ASP A 193 7.47 22.21 7.07
C ASP A 193 8.77 21.53 6.66
N LEU A 194 9.04 21.52 5.35
CA LEU A 194 10.21 20.91 4.73
C LEU A 194 11.18 21.96 4.15
N SER A 195 10.93 23.24 4.41
CA SER A 195 11.79 24.35 3.94
C SER A 195 13.16 24.39 4.62
#